data_AF-A0A7Y3HF54-F1
#
_entry.id   AF-A0A7Y3HF54-F1
#
_cell.length_a   1.000
_cell.length_b   1.000
_cell.length_c   1.000
_cell.angle_alpha   90.00
_cell.angle_beta   90.00
_cell.angle_gamma   90.00
#
_symmetry.space_group_name_H-M   'P 1'
#
loop_
_entity.id
_entity.type
_entity.pdbx_description
1 polymer ?
#
loop_
_entity_poly.entity_id
_entity_poly.type
_entity_poly.pdbx_seq_one_letter_code
_entity_poly.pdbx_strand_id
1 'polypeptide(L)' 'VRLAIPRRTYTQSHVDYVGEVIANVAVRAETLSGYRIVEQAPWLRHFTARFEPISAQ' A
#
# COMPACT_ATOMS: atom_id res chain seq x y z
N VAL A 1 5.81 -2.30 -3.00
CA VAL A 1 4.72 -3.05 -2.33
C VAL A 1 4.77 -4.49 -2.82
N ARG A 2 4.60 -5.50 -1.94
CA ARG A 2 4.67 -6.92 -2.31
C ARG A 2 3.28 -7.55 -2.30
N LEU A 3 2.89 -8.22 -3.38
CA LEU A 3 1.66 -9.03 -3.46
C LEU A 3 1.99 -10.49 -3.13
N ALA A 4 1.85 -10.87 -1.85
CA ALA A 4 2.08 -12.24 -1.41
C ALA A 4 0.78 -13.06 -1.55
N ILE A 5 0.79 -14.12 -2.36
CA ILE A 5 -0.37 -14.99 -2.60
C ILE A 5 -0.18 -16.31 -1.82
N PRO A 6 -0.93 -16.56 -0.74
CA PRO A 6 -0.90 -17.82 -0.01
C PRO A 6 -1.37 -18.99 -0.87
N ARG A 7 -0.72 -20.14 -0.69
CA ARG A 7 -0.99 -21.35 -1.49
C ARG A 7 -2.39 -21.90 -1.18
N ARG A 8 -3.19 -22.12 -2.23
CA ARG A 8 -4.52 -22.75 -2.18
C ARG A 8 -5.56 -22.01 -1.32
N THR A 9 -5.37 -20.71 -1.08
CA THR A 9 -6.30 -19.88 -0.29
C THR A 9 -7.26 -19.08 -1.17
N TYR A 10 -6.77 -18.56 -2.30
CA TYR A 10 -7.52 -17.66 -3.18
C TYR A 10 -7.90 -18.33 -4.50
N THR A 11 -8.99 -17.83 -5.07
CA THR A 11 -9.52 -18.22 -6.40
C THR A 11 -9.09 -17.22 -7.47
N GLN A 12 -9.34 -17.55 -8.74
CA GLN A 12 -9.07 -16.66 -9.88
C GLN A 12 -9.74 -15.28 -9.70
N SER A 13 -11.01 -15.25 -9.28
CA SER A 13 -11.75 -14.00 -9.09
C SER A 13 -11.11 -13.05 -8.06
N HIS A 14 -10.40 -13.57 -7.05
CA HIS A 14 -9.66 -12.73 -6.11
C HIS A 14 -8.47 -12.05 -6.78
N VAL A 15 -7.77 -12.77 -7.66
CA VAL A 15 -6.61 -12.24 -8.40
C VAL A 15 -7.08 -11.21 -9.43
N ASP A 16 -8.16 -11.51 -10.16
CA ASP A 16 -8.75 -10.59 -11.14
C ASP A 16 -9.18 -9.28 -10.47
N TYR A 17 -9.86 -9.36 -9.33
CA TYR A 17 -10.27 -8.20 -8.55
C TYR A 17 -9.08 -7.34 -8.09
N VAL A 18 -8.04 -7.96 -7.54
CA VAL A 18 -6.82 -7.22 -7.13
C VAL A 18 -6.16 -6.57 -8.35
N GLY A 19 -6.14 -7.24 -9.50
CA GLY A 19 -5.64 -6.69 -10.76
C GLY A 19 -6.39 -5.43 -11.19
N GLU A 20 -7.73 -5.48 -11.17
CA GLU A 20 -8.59 -4.34 -11.51
C GLU A 20 -8.36 -3.15 -10.55
N VAL A 21 -8.28 -3.41 -9.24
CA VAL A 21 -8.02 -2.38 -8.23
C VAL A 21 -6.66 -1.72 -8.47
N ILE A 22 -5.61 -2.50 -8.74
CA ILE A 22 -4.26 -1.96 -9.00
C ILE A 22 -4.26 -1.11 -10.27
N ALA A 23 -4.92 -1.57 -11.35
CA ALA A 23 -5.05 -0.80 -12.58
C ALA A 23 -5.76 0.54 -12.33
N ASN A 24 -6.85 0.52 -11.56
CA ASN A 24 -7.58 1.73 -11.17
C ASN A 24 -6.72 2.70 -10.36
N VAL A 25 -5.91 2.20 -9.41
CA VAL A 25 -4.96 3.04 -8.66
C VAL A 25 -3.89 3.63 -9.57
N ALA A 26 -3.37 2.86 -10.53
CA ALA A 26 -2.34 3.32 -11.46
C ALA A 26 -2.82 4.50 -12.32
N VAL A 27 -4.08 4.51 -12.75
CA VAL A 27 -4.67 5.62 -13.53
C VAL A 27 -4.62 6.95 -12.77
N ARG A 28 -4.77 6.92 -11.44
CA ARG A 28 -4.79 8.12 -10.58
C ARG A 28 -3.50 8.29 -9.77
N ALA A 29 -2.43 7.60 -10.15
CA ALA A 29 -1.16 7.61 -9.41
C ALA A 29 -0.57 9.01 -9.22
N GLU A 30 -0.73 9.90 -10.19
CA GLU A 30 -0.25 11.29 -10.14
C GLU A 30 -0.96 12.13 -9.07
N THR A 31 -2.18 11.75 -8.68
CA THR A 31 -2.95 12.46 -7.64
C THR A 31 -2.60 12.02 -6.23
N LEU A 32 -1.84 10.92 -6.08
CA LEU A 32 -1.49 10.36 -4.78
C LEU A 32 -0.32 11.14 -4.18
N SER A 33 -0.51 11.69 -2.98
CA SER A 33 0.55 12.38 -2.24
C SER A 33 1.41 11.40 -1.45
N GLY A 34 2.68 11.78 -1.29
CA GLY A 34 3.61 11.07 -0.42
C GLY A 34 3.27 11.25 1.07
N TYR A 35 3.87 10.40 1.89
CA TYR A 35 3.72 10.44 3.35
C TYR A 35 5.06 10.76 4.02
N ARG A 36 5.01 11.48 5.14
CA ARG A 36 6.15 11.74 6.03
C ARG A 36 6.04 10.89 7.30
N ILE A 37 7.17 10.48 7.86
CA ILE A 37 7.20 9.78 9.16
C ILE A 37 7.05 10.81 10.27
N VAL A 38 6.14 10.59 11.22
CA VAL A 38 5.96 11.43 12.41
C VAL A 38 6.51 10.79 13.68
N GLU A 39 6.51 9.46 13.75
CA GLU A 39 7.01 8.69 14.88
C GLU A 39 7.64 7.41 14.33
N GLN A 40 8.79 6.98 14.86
CA GLN A 40 9.41 5.71 14.50
C GLN A 40 10.21 5.12 15.66
N ALA A 41 10.20 3.79 15.78
CA ALA A 41 11.09 3.09 16.70
C ALA A 41 12.55 3.09 16.19
N PRO A 42 13.55 2.97 17.09
CA PRO A 42 14.97 2.92 16.69
C PRO A 42 15.33 1.70 15.83
N TRP A 43 14.56 0.62 15.93
CA TRP A 43 14.79 -0.65 15.23
C TRP A 43 13.52 -1.08 14.51
N LEU A 44 13.67 -1.76 13.37
CA LEU A 44 12.55 -2.35 12.61
C LEU A 44 11.40 -1.36 12.33
N ARG A 45 11.75 -0.11 11.97
CA ARG A 45 10.81 1.00 11.78
C ARG A 45 9.60 0.69 10.89
N HIS A 46 9.72 -0.25 9.95
CA HIS A 46 8.64 -0.64 9.04
C HIS A 46 7.41 -1.25 9.74
N PHE A 47 7.57 -1.77 10.96
CA PHE A 47 6.46 -2.36 11.71
C PHE A 47 5.74 -1.37 12.62
N THR A 48 6.40 -0.28 13.02
CA THR A 48 5.91 0.62 14.08
C THR A 48 5.86 2.09 13.69
N ALA A 49 6.38 2.46 12.52
CA ALA A 49 6.38 3.86 12.08
C ALA A 49 4.94 4.37 11.86
N ARG A 50 4.70 5.60 12.32
CA ARG A 50 3.48 6.37 12.04
C ARG A 50 3.77 7.41 10.96
N PHE A 51 2.79 7.62 10.08
CA PHE A 51 2.91 8.46 8.91
C PHE A 51 1.77 9.47 8.79
N GLU A 52 2.05 10.62 8.20
CA GLU A 52 1.05 11.64 7.84
C GLU A 52 1.20 12.05 6.36
N PRO A 53 0.11 12.42 5.66
CA PRO A 53 0.18 12.93 4.29
C PRO A 53 0.96 14.25 4.22
N ILE A 54 1.78 14.43 3.18
CA ILE A 54 2.51 15.68 2.95
C ILE A 54 1.57 16.81 2.53
N SER A 55 0.43 16.50 1.92
CA SER A 55 -0.55 17.46 1.41
C SER A 55 -1.59 17.91 2.45
N ALA A 56 -1.51 17.45 3.70
CA ALA A 56 -2.46 17.80 4.76
C ALA A 56 -2.04 19.06 5.56
N GLN A 57 -1.18 19.90 4.98
CA GLN A 57 -0.65 21.11 5.59
C GLN A 57 -1.10 22.36 4.84
#